data_AF-A0A535FKW8-F1
#
_entry.id   AF-A0A535FKW8-F1
#
_cell.length_a   1.000
_cell.length_b   1.000
_cell.length_c   1.000
_cell.angle_alpha   90.00
_cell.angle_beta   90.00
_cell.angle_gamma   90.00
#
_symmetry.space_group_name_H-M   'P 1'
#
loop_
_entity.id
_entity.type
_entity.pdbx_description
1 polymer ?
#
loop_
_entity_poly.entity_id
_entity_poly.type
_entity_poly.pdbx_seq_one_letter_code
_entity_poly.pdbx_strand_id
1 'polypeptide(L)'
;ANLSDAILSNANLSDADLSGSILTGAEVTGTNLSGVDFSEADISGIDFSQANIHGARLGKAYFSRRSHMQPWQRQQGNQSVGIDAEDLDERVHEDWANDE
;
A
#
# COMPACT_ATOMS: atom_id res chain seq x y z
N ALA A 1 -18.20 -8.21 7.41
CA ALA A 1 -18.17 -9.46 6.60
C ALA A 1 -16.80 -9.61 5.93
N ASN A 2 -16.39 -10.83 5.57
CA ASN A 2 -15.20 -11.05 4.73
C ASN A 2 -15.65 -11.36 3.30
N LEU A 3 -15.33 -10.47 2.37
CA LEU A 3 -15.61 -10.52 0.94
C LEU A 3 -14.30 -10.40 0.12
N SER A 4 -13.16 -10.75 0.72
CA SER A 4 -11.88 -10.76 0.02
C SER A 4 -11.98 -11.65 -1.23
N ASP A 5 -11.46 -11.14 -2.34
CA ASP A 5 -11.47 -11.81 -3.66
C ASP A 5 -12.87 -12.22 -4.17
N ALA A 6 -13.95 -11.66 -3.61
CA ALA A 6 -15.31 -11.93 -4.07
C ALA A 6 -15.55 -11.36 -5.48
N ILE A 7 -16.29 -12.11 -6.30
CA ILE A 7 -16.75 -11.65 -7.62
C ILE A 7 -18.13 -11.01 -7.43
N LEU A 8 -18.19 -9.69 -7.49
CA LEU A 8 -19.41 -8.88 -7.33
C LEU A 8 -19.82 -8.17 -8.63
N SER A 9 -19.18 -8.51 -9.75
CA SER A 9 -19.36 -7.84 -11.03
C SER A 9 -20.83 -7.79 -11.46
N ASN A 10 -21.29 -6.59 -11.82
CA ASN A 10 -22.68 -6.28 -12.18
C ASN A 10 -23.73 -6.53 -11.06
N ALA A 11 -23.31 -6.76 -9.81
CA ALA A 11 -24.25 -6.90 -8.71
C ALA A 11 -24.91 -5.55 -8.36
N ASN A 12 -26.13 -5.61 -7.81
CA ASN A 12 -26.77 -4.45 -7.20
C ASN A 12 -26.62 -4.51 -5.68
N LEU A 13 -25.78 -3.63 -5.14
CA LEU A 13 -25.51 -3.45 -3.71
C LEU A 13 -25.88 -2.03 -3.25
N SER A 14 -26.81 -1.38 -3.95
CA SER A 14 -27.28 -0.05 -3.58
C SER A 14 -27.79 -0.01 -2.14
N ASP A 15 -27.37 1.01 -1.39
CA ASP A 15 -27.74 1.24 0.01
C ASP A 15 -27.38 0.10 0.96
N ALA A 16 -26.52 -0.84 0.55
CA ALA A 16 -26.09 -1.93 1.42
C ALA A 16 -25.18 -1.43 2.55
N ASP A 17 -25.28 -2.06 3.72
CA ASP A 17 -24.37 -1.86 4.83
C ASP A 17 -23.19 -2.84 4.71
N LEU A 18 -22.03 -2.30 4.31
CA LEU A 18 -20.75 -3.00 4.24
C LEU A 18 -19.76 -2.41 5.27
N SER A 19 -20.26 -1.77 6.32
CA SER A 19 -19.41 -1.21 7.35
C SER A 19 -18.57 -2.29 8.04
N GLY A 20 -17.30 -1.98 8.32
CA GLY A 20 -16.34 -2.89 8.94
C GLY A 20 -16.03 -4.16 8.12
N SER A 21 -16.42 -4.21 6.84
CA SER A 21 -16.16 -5.38 5.99
C SER A 21 -14.76 -5.35 5.36
N ILE A 22 -14.27 -6.51 4.93
CA ILE A 22 -13.00 -6.65 4.21
C ILE A 22 -13.34 -7.01 2.78
N LEU A 23 -12.98 -6.15 1.83
CA LEU A 23 -13.22 -6.30 0.39
C LEU A 23 -11.90 -6.34 -0.40
N THR A 24 -10.76 -6.50 0.26
CA THR A 24 -9.44 -6.55 -0.40
C THR A 24 -9.46 -7.53 -1.59
N GLY A 25 -9.14 -7.03 -2.78
CA GLY A 25 -9.09 -7.84 -4.00
C GLY A 25 -10.45 -8.17 -4.64
N ALA A 26 -11.57 -7.70 -4.11
CA ALA A 26 -12.89 -7.97 -4.70
C ALA A 26 -13.04 -7.36 -6.11
N GLU A 27 -13.68 -8.10 -7.02
CA GLU A 27 -14.02 -7.64 -8.36
C GLU A 27 -15.37 -6.90 -8.32
N VAL A 28 -15.35 -5.59 -8.58
CA VAL A 28 -16.54 -4.73 -8.50
C VAL A 28 -16.91 -4.08 -9.85
N THR A 29 -16.40 -4.59 -10.96
CA THR A 29 -16.69 -4.05 -12.30
C THR A 29 -18.18 -4.04 -12.60
N GLY A 30 -18.74 -2.87 -12.95
CA GLY A 30 -20.16 -2.71 -13.26
C GLY A 30 -21.10 -2.77 -12.04
N THR A 31 -20.58 -2.86 -10.82
CA THR A 31 -21.39 -2.99 -9.61
C THR A 31 -22.10 -1.68 -9.27
N ASN A 32 -23.37 -1.76 -8.87
CA ASN A 32 -24.07 -0.62 -8.30
C ASN A 32 -23.83 -0.56 -6.79
N LEU A 33 -22.97 0.38 -6.36
CA LEU A 33 -22.61 0.66 -4.97
C LEU A 33 -23.17 2.03 -4.52
N SER A 34 -24.23 2.51 -5.17
CA SER A 34 -24.81 3.80 -4.84
C SER A 34 -25.34 3.81 -3.40
N GLY A 35 -24.97 4.81 -2.60
CA GLY A 35 -25.42 4.95 -1.22
C GLY A 35 -24.85 3.92 -0.23
N VAL A 36 -23.97 3.03 -0.67
CA VAL A 36 -23.41 1.95 0.17
C VAL A 36 -22.60 2.53 1.34
N ASP A 37 -22.66 1.88 2.52
CA ASP A 37 -21.83 2.24 3.66
C ASP A 37 -20.57 1.37 3.74
N PHE A 38 -19.41 1.97 3.47
CA PHE A 38 -18.08 1.36 3.62
C PHE A 38 -17.35 1.88 4.87
N SER A 39 -18.07 2.44 5.85
CA SER A 39 -17.41 2.98 7.04
C SER A 39 -16.61 1.90 7.77
N GLU A 40 -15.36 2.20 8.11
CA GLU A 40 -14.42 1.26 8.75
C GLU A 40 -14.11 -0.01 7.91
N ALA A 41 -14.51 -0.05 6.63
CA ALA A 41 -14.22 -1.17 5.74
C ALA A 41 -12.80 -1.12 5.17
N ASP A 42 -12.20 -2.29 4.94
CA ASP A 42 -10.96 -2.43 4.17
C ASP A 42 -11.29 -2.61 2.69
N ILE A 43 -11.18 -1.52 1.94
CA ILE A 43 -11.37 -1.46 0.48
C ILE A 43 -10.04 -1.34 -0.27
N SER A 44 -8.94 -1.74 0.38
CA SER A 44 -7.62 -1.60 -0.20
C SER A 44 -7.46 -2.44 -1.47
N GLY A 45 -6.94 -1.82 -2.54
CA GLY A 45 -6.66 -2.49 -3.80
C GLY A 45 -7.88 -2.78 -4.69
N ILE A 46 -9.06 -2.27 -4.35
CA ILE A 46 -10.25 -2.38 -5.21
C ILE A 46 -10.21 -1.33 -6.30
N ASP A 47 -10.51 -1.74 -7.53
CA ASP A 47 -10.74 -0.82 -8.64
C ASP A 47 -12.23 -0.45 -8.75
N PHE A 48 -12.57 0.77 -8.34
CA PHE A 48 -13.92 1.33 -8.44
C PHE A 48 -14.19 2.05 -9.78
N SER A 49 -13.26 2.05 -10.75
CA SER A 49 -13.36 2.85 -11.98
C SER A 49 -14.58 2.55 -12.85
N GLN A 50 -15.13 1.34 -12.73
CA GLN A 50 -16.31 0.88 -13.45
C GLN A 50 -17.52 0.62 -12.53
N ALA A 51 -17.46 1.05 -11.26
CA ALA A 51 -18.55 0.88 -10.30
C ALA A 51 -19.31 2.20 -10.10
N ASN A 52 -20.63 2.12 -9.86
CA ASN A 52 -21.40 3.29 -9.43
C ASN A 52 -21.25 3.49 -7.93
N ILE A 53 -20.40 4.42 -7.50
CA ILE A 53 -20.17 4.75 -6.08
C ILE A 53 -20.88 6.05 -5.63
N HIS A 54 -21.90 6.50 -6.36
CA HIS A 54 -22.59 7.75 -6.04
C HIS A 54 -23.21 7.70 -4.64
N GLY A 55 -22.85 8.66 -3.77
CA GLY A 55 -23.38 8.72 -2.40
C GLY A 55 -22.81 7.68 -1.43
N ALA A 56 -21.80 6.90 -1.84
CA ALA A 56 -21.15 5.95 -0.94
C ALA A 56 -20.50 6.66 0.26
N ARG A 57 -20.59 6.03 1.44
CA ARG A 57 -20.05 6.55 2.71
C ARG A 57 -18.71 5.86 3.00
N LEU A 58 -17.63 6.64 3.14
CA LEU A 58 -16.26 6.12 3.31
C LEU A 58 -15.65 6.46 4.68
N GLY A 59 -16.48 6.64 5.72
CA GLY A 59 -16.01 7.11 7.03
C GLY A 59 -14.96 6.18 7.63
N LYS A 60 -13.71 6.63 7.76
CA LYS A 60 -12.58 5.82 8.26
C LYS A 60 -12.29 4.54 7.44
N ALA A 61 -12.71 4.47 6.18
CA ALA A 61 -12.39 3.34 5.32
C ALA A 61 -10.86 3.26 5.08
N TYR A 62 -10.33 2.04 4.91
CA TYR A 62 -8.92 1.82 4.60
C TYR A 62 -8.73 1.72 3.07
N PHE A 63 -7.99 2.66 2.49
CA PHE A 63 -7.81 2.80 1.03
C PHE A 63 -6.38 2.49 0.55
N SER A 64 -5.38 2.53 1.41
CA SER A 64 -4.00 2.27 1.02
C SER A 64 -3.77 0.77 0.81
N ARG A 65 -3.11 0.42 -0.30
CA ARG A 65 -2.34 -0.83 -0.40
C ARG A 65 -1.59 -0.96 0.93
N ARG A 66 -1.62 -2.11 1.60
CA ARG A 66 -0.74 -2.38 2.74
C ARG A 66 0.70 -2.24 2.24
N SER A 67 1.20 -1.01 2.21
CA SER A 67 2.61 -0.69 2.16
C SER A 67 3.10 -1.20 3.50
N HIS A 68 3.50 -2.47 3.51
CA HIS A 68 4.62 -2.88 4.34
C HIS A 68 5.65 -1.76 4.16
N MET A 69 5.76 -0.90 5.16
CA MET A 69 6.82 0.08 5.24
C MET A 69 8.09 -0.74 5.04
N GLN A 70 8.85 -0.49 3.98
CA GLN A 70 10.17 -1.10 3.88
C GLN A 70 10.95 -0.58 5.08
N PRO A 71 11.36 -1.43 6.04
CA PRO A 71 12.20 -0.94 7.11
C PRO A 71 13.57 -0.69 6.49
N TRP A 72 13.89 0.59 6.25
CA TRP A 72 15.24 1.08 5.98
C TRP A 72 16.15 0.98 7.24
N GLN A 73 15.95 -0.02 8.10
CA GLN A 73 16.70 -0.26 9.34
C GLN A 73 17.00 -1.74 9.56
N ARG A 74 17.72 -2.35 8.61
CA ARG A 74 18.77 -3.34 8.95
C ARG A 74 20.04 -2.94 8.21
N GLN A 75 20.57 -1.79 8.62
CA GLN A 75 21.90 -1.35 8.30
C GLN A 75 22.89 -2.43 8.80
N GLN A 76 23.68 -2.98 7.89
CA GLN A 76 25.03 -3.52 8.11
C GLN A 76 25.25 -4.45 9.31
N GLY A 77 24.99 -5.75 9.14
CA GLY A 77 25.32 -6.72 10.19
C GLY A 77 25.35 -8.18 9.78
N ASN A 78 25.52 -8.49 8.49
CA ASN A 78 25.82 -9.86 8.08
C ASN A 78 26.77 -9.90 6.87
N GLN A 79 28.03 -9.60 7.12
CA GLN A 79 29.16 -10.19 6.40
C GLN A 79 30.21 -10.56 7.46
N SER A 80 30.01 -11.72 8.09
CA SER A 80 31.13 -12.51 8.58
C SER A 80 31.83 -13.08 7.34
N VAL A 81 32.78 -12.32 6.81
CA VAL A 81 33.91 -12.82 6.04
C VAL A 81 35.09 -12.02 6.55
N GLY A 82 35.98 -12.71 7.26
CA GLY A 82 37.21 -12.13 7.78
C GLY A 82 38.08 -11.65 6.62
N ILE A 83 38.43 -10.37 6.69
CA ILE A 83 39.68 -9.81 6.18
C ILE A 83 40.15 -8.82 7.25
N ASP A 84 41.41 -8.96 7.61
CA ASP A 84 42.05 -8.39 8.78
C ASP A 84 42.08 -6.85 8.76
N ALA A 85 42.25 -6.25 9.93
CA ALA A 85 42.22 -4.81 10.18
C ALA A 85 43.44 -4.03 9.62
N GLU A 86 43.94 -4.38 8.42
CA GLU A 86 45.17 -3.81 7.85
C GLU A 86 45.01 -3.21 6.44
N ASP A 87 43.79 -2.97 5.94
CA ASP A 87 43.57 -2.26 4.66
C ASP A 87 43.37 -0.74 4.85
N LEU A 88 44.18 -0.15 5.74
CA LEU A 88 44.47 1.28 5.73
C LEU A 88 45.71 1.49 4.87
N ASP A 89 45.54 1.50 3.54
CA ASP A 89 46.58 2.05 2.67
C ASP A 89 46.16 3.41 2.10
N GLU A 90 47.06 4.34 2.38
CA GLU A 90 47.13 5.71 1.94
C GLU A 90 47.05 5.78 0.41
N ARG A 91 46.29 6.74 -0.11
CA ARG A 91 46.77 7.45 -1.30
C ARG A 91 46.32 8.90 -1.28
N VAL A 92 47.24 9.67 -0.73
CA VAL A 92 47.42 11.10 -0.94
C VAL A 92 47.32 11.42 -2.43
N HIS A 93 46.44 12.35 -2.79
CA HIS A 93 46.77 13.33 -3.81
C HIS A 93 46.12 14.66 -3.49
N GLU A 94 46.99 15.61 -3.18
CA GLU A 94 46.75 17.01 -2.91
C GLU A 94 46.36 17.77 -4.19
N ASP A 95 45.87 19.00 -3.95
CA ASP A 95 45.66 20.10 -4.89
C ASP A 95 44.48 19.90 -5.87
N TRP A 96 43.68 20.91 -6.22
CA TRP A 96 44.03 22.29 -6.49
C TRP A 96 42.84 23.23 -6.21
N ALA A 97 43.09 24.21 -5.34
CA ALA A 97 42.73 25.63 -5.37
C ALA A 97 41.41 26.17 -5.98
N ASN A 98 40.88 27.16 -5.24
CA ASN A 98 40.23 28.40 -5.66
C ASN A 98 38.81 28.37 -6.24
N ASP A 99 37.88 29.07 -5.57
CA ASP A 99 37.69 30.50 -5.88
C ASP A 99 37.00 31.24 -4.71
N GLU A 100 37.26 32.55 -4.70
CA GLU A 100 37.23 33.58 -3.64
C GLU A 100 35.93 33.81 -2.85
#